data_AF-A0A5N5U6D7-F1
#
_entry.id   AF-A0A5N5U6D7-F1
#
_cell.length_a   1.000
_cell.length_b   1.000
_cell.length_c   1.000
_cell.angle_alpha   90.00
_cell.angle_beta   90.00
_cell.angle_gamma   90.00
#
_symmetry.space_group_name_H-M   'P 1'
#
loop_
_entity.id
_entity.type
_entity.pdbx_description
1 polymer ?
#
loop_
_entity_poly.entity_id
_entity_poly.type
_entity_poly.pdbx_seq_one_letter_code
_entity_poly.pdbx_strand_id
1 'polypeptide(L)'
;MVTVSYYCPRCETLAELERDAALRDKCVTPEPLDGWEYLPAYELDGEIDPQERADGVELVCGASESTDEGCGEPYYLSFIRFDNGEELDPRVGTVDVNFDFLK
;
A
#
# COMPACT_ATOMS: atom_id res chain seq x y z
N MET A 1 -13.39 7.38 -8.78
CA MET A 1 -13.01 7.82 -7.43
C MET A 1 -14.05 7.41 -6.40
N VAL A 2 -13.57 6.77 -5.33
CA VAL A 2 -14.30 6.38 -4.13
C VAL A 2 -13.43 6.67 -2.91
N THR A 3 -14.04 7.05 -1.80
CA THR A 3 -13.36 7.19 -0.52
C THR A 3 -13.41 5.86 0.22
N VAL A 4 -12.26 5.38 0.67
CA VAL A 4 -12.12 4.13 1.43
C VAL A 4 -11.37 4.41 2.72
N SER A 5 -11.83 3.81 3.82
CA SER A 5 -11.18 3.93 5.13
C SER A 5 -10.27 2.74 5.42
N TYR A 6 -9.08 3.01 5.91
CA TYR A 6 -8.09 2.01 6.31
C TYR A 6 -7.78 2.13 7.80
N TYR A 7 -7.63 0.99 8.48
CA TYR A 7 -7.30 0.97 9.89
C TYR A 7 -5.79 1.01 10.09
N CYS A 8 -5.34 1.79 11.07
CA CYS A 8 -3.98 1.71 11.56
C CYS A 8 -3.77 0.36 12.26
N PRO A 9 -2.78 -0.46 11.85
CA PRO A 9 -2.54 -1.78 12.46
C PRO A 9 -2.03 -1.71 13.91
N ARG A 10 -1.72 -0.51 14.43
CA ARG A 10 -1.21 -0.29 15.78
C ARG A 10 -2.28 0.15 16.78
N CYS A 11 -3.16 1.07 16.40
CA CYS A 11 -4.14 1.69 17.31
C CYS A 11 -5.58 1.74 16.76
N GLU A 12 -5.83 1.12 15.60
CA GLU A 12 -7.15 0.99 14.97
C GLU A 12 -7.81 2.32 14.53
N THR A 13 -7.13 3.46 14.67
CA THR A 13 -7.57 4.74 14.09
C THR A 13 -7.73 4.61 12.57
N LEU A 14 -8.80 5.21 12.05
CA LEU A 14 -9.10 5.18 10.62
C LEU A 14 -8.44 6.35 9.90
N ALA A 15 -7.93 6.09 8.69
CA ALA A 15 -7.63 7.12 7.70
C ALA A 15 -8.48 6.95 6.45
N GLU A 16 -8.89 8.06 5.87
CA GLU A 16 -9.69 8.12 4.64
C GLU A 16 -8.80 8.44 3.45
N LEU A 17 -8.99 7.69 2.36
CA LEU A 17 -8.22 7.86 1.13
C LEU A 17 -9.15 7.84 -0.08
N GLU A 18 -9.00 8.81 -0.98
CA GLU A 18 -9.66 8.84 -2.28
C GLU A 18 -8.83 8.09 -3.33
N ARG A 19 -9.47 7.18 -4.08
CA ARG A 19 -8.82 6.34 -5.10
C ARG A 19 -9.80 5.81 -6.14
N ASP A 20 -9.33 5.25 -7.25
CA ASP A 20 -10.22 4.54 -8.18
C ASP A 20 -10.87 3.28 -7.58
N ALA A 21 -12.09 2.99 -8.03
CA ALA A 21 -12.90 1.88 -7.53
C ALA A 21 -12.47 0.50 -8.07
N ALA A 22 -11.73 0.44 -9.18
CA ALA A 22 -11.18 -0.79 -9.72
C ALA A 22 -9.90 -1.24 -9.00
N LEU A 23 -9.29 -0.32 -8.25
CA LEU A 23 -8.05 -0.53 -7.52
C LEU A 23 -8.27 -1.55 -6.39
N ARG A 24 -7.37 -2.54 -6.31
CA ARG A 24 -7.50 -3.65 -5.34
C ARG A 24 -6.42 -3.61 -4.29
N ASP A 25 -6.86 -3.62 -3.04
CA ASP A 25 -5.96 -3.69 -1.89
C ASP A 25 -5.39 -5.10 -1.75
N LYS A 26 -4.08 -5.18 -1.47
CA LYS A 26 -3.40 -6.43 -1.10
C LYS A 26 -3.41 -6.60 0.41
N CYS A 27 -2.91 -5.60 1.14
CA CYS A 27 -2.82 -5.60 2.60
C CYS A 27 -2.48 -4.20 3.15
N VAL A 28 -2.66 -4.05 4.47
CA VAL A 28 -2.18 -2.91 5.26
C VAL A 28 -1.17 -3.43 6.26
N THR A 29 0.02 -2.82 6.32
CA THR A 29 1.13 -3.29 7.17
C THR A 29 1.78 -2.15 7.98
N PRO A 30 2.35 -2.43 9.16
CA PRO A 30 3.09 -1.43 9.94
C PRO A 30 4.42 -0.99 9.29
N GLU A 31 5.01 -1.87 8.48
CA GLU A 31 6.28 -1.69 7.78
C GLU A 31 6.09 -1.88 6.26
N PRO A 32 6.91 -1.25 5.41
CA PRO A 32 6.79 -1.36 3.97
C PRO A 32 7.16 -2.77 3.50
N LEU A 33 6.53 -3.23 2.41
CA LEU A 33 6.85 -4.51 1.79
C LEU A 33 8.10 -4.39 0.91
N ASP A 34 8.91 -5.45 0.90
CA ASP A 34 10.14 -5.48 0.10
C ASP A 34 9.81 -5.42 -1.40
N GLY A 35 10.44 -4.49 -2.11
CA GLY A 35 10.23 -4.28 -3.55
C GLY A 35 8.93 -3.56 -3.93
N TRP A 36 8.17 -3.03 -2.97
CA TRP A 36 7.04 -2.12 -3.22
C TRP A 36 7.48 -0.66 -3.07
N GLU A 37 7.04 0.18 -4.00
CA GLU A 37 7.16 1.63 -3.88
C GLU A 37 5.90 2.23 -3.24
N TYR A 38 6.06 3.24 -2.38
CA TYR A 38 4.96 3.88 -1.66
C TYR A 38 4.99 5.39 -1.90
N LEU A 39 3.83 5.95 -2.22
CA LEU A 39 3.62 7.40 -2.28
C LEU A 39 3.00 7.88 -0.95
N PRO A 40 3.52 8.94 -0.31
CA PRO A 40 2.88 9.49 0.88
C PRO A 40 1.51 10.06 0.56
N ALA A 41 0.53 9.80 1.44
CA ALA A 41 -0.87 10.15 1.22
C ALA A 41 -1.10 11.66 1.09
N TYR A 42 -0.31 12.51 1.74
CA TYR A 42 -0.40 13.96 1.60
C TYR A 42 0.00 14.49 0.21
N GLU A 43 0.69 13.68 -0.61
CA GLU A 43 1.00 14.02 -2.01
C GLU A 43 -0.13 13.65 -2.97
N LEU A 44 -1.17 12.96 -2.49
CA LEU A 44 -2.36 12.66 -3.26
C LEU A 44 -3.34 13.84 -3.17
N ASP A 45 -3.64 14.44 -4.31
CA ASP A 45 -4.62 15.52 -4.45
C ASP A 45 -6.03 15.02 -4.83
N GLY A 46 -6.21 13.70 -4.96
CA GLY A 46 -7.47 13.05 -5.34
C GLY A 46 -7.78 13.07 -6.84
N GLU A 47 -6.95 13.72 -7.67
CA GLU A 47 -7.11 13.73 -9.13
C GLU A 47 -6.33 12.59 -9.81
N ILE A 48 -5.23 12.15 -9.20
CA ILE A 48 -4.34 11.10 -9.74
C ILE A 48 -4.49 9.80 -8.96
N ASP A 49 -4.57 8.70 -9.69
CA ASP A 49 -4.63 7.37 -9.07
C ASP A 49 -3.29 6.99 -8.44
N PRO A 50 -3.27 6.56 -7.16
CA PRO A 50 -2.03 6.25 -6.46
C PRO A 50 -1.24 5.12 -7.13
N GLN A 51 -1.93 4.17 -7.77
CA GLN A 51 -1.30 3.06 -8.49
C GLN A 51 -0.59 3.49 -9.80
N GLU A 52 -0.86 4.69 -10.33
CA GLU A 52 -0.11 5.22 -11.48
C GLU A 52 1.28 5.73 -11.08
N ARG A 53 1.49 5.98 -9.78
CA ARG A 53 2.72 6.59 -9.26
C ARG A 53 3.53 5.68 -8.36
N ALA A 54 2.88 4.71 -7.69
CA ALA A 54 3.52 3.82 -6.74
C ALA A 54 2.74 2.49 -6.61
N ASP A 55 3.32 1.50 -5.94
CA ASP A 55 2.68 0.21 -5.67
C ASP A 55 1.79 0.23 -4.40
N GLY A 56 1.78 1.35 -3.69
CA GLY A 56 1.06 1.53 -2.44
C GLY A 56 1.07 2.98 -1.97
N VAL A 57 0.46 3.20 -0.82
CA VAL A 57 0.36 4.51 -0.16
C VAL A 57 0.92 4.43 1.27
N GLU A 58 1.76 5.39 1.63
CA GLU A 58 2.20 5.60 3.02
C GLU A 58 1.21 6.53 3.71
N LEU A 59 0.59 6.03 4.79
CA LEU A 59 -0.36 6.74 5.62
C LEU A 59 0.29 7.04 6.97
N VAL A 60 0.18 8.27 7.45
CA VAL A 60 0.62 8.64 8.80
C VAL A 60 -0.58 8.66 9.74
N CYS A 61 -0.57 7.80 10.77
CA CYS A 61 -1.67 7.73 11.72
C CYS A 61 -1.73 9.00 12.58
N GLY A 62 -2.85 9.72 12.58
CA GLY A 62 -2.98 11.02 13.27
C GLY A 62 -2.71 12.24 12.38
N ALA A 63 -2.43 12.02 11.08
CA ALA A 63 -2.32 13.11 10.11
C ALA A 63 -3.69 13.60 9.60
N SER A 64 -3.68 14.52 8.63
CA SER A 64 -4.88 15.15 8.06
C SER A 64 -5.94 14.17 7.55
N GLU A 65 -5.49 13.04 7.02
CA GLU A 65 -6.31 11.96 6.49
C GLU A 65 -6.93 11.07 7.57
N SER A 66 -6.53 11.22 8.84
CA SER A 66 -7.06 10.40 9.94
C SER A 66 -8.25 11.04 10.65
N THR A 67 -9.15 10.20 11.17
CA THR A 67 -10.37 10.66 11.83
C THR A 67 -10.18 11.07 13.30
N ASP A 68 -9.04 10.75 13.93
CA ASP A 68 -8.70 11.01 15.33
C ASP A 68 -7.18 11.31 15.49
N GLU A 69 -6.73 11.71 16.69
CA GLU A 69 -5.32 12.04 17.00
C GLU A 69 -4.28 10.95 16.66
N GLY A 70 -4.70 9.68 16.51
CA GLY A 70 -3.84 8.59 16.05
C GLY A 70 -2.63 8.28 16.96
N CYS A 71 -1.73 7.41 16.48
CA CYS A 71 -0.51 7.03 17.20
C CYS A 71 0.77 7.71 16.69
N GLY A 72 0.69 8.50 15.61
CA GLY A 72 1.82 9.23 15.01
C GLY A 72 2.71 8.39 14.09
N GLU A 73 2.52 7.06 14.05
CA GLU A 73 3.38 6.16 13.28
C GLU A 73 2.89 5.97 11.84
N PRO A 74 3.82 5.87 10.86
CA PRO A 74 3.48 5.55 9.49
C PRO A 74 3.07 4.08 9.35
N TYR A 75 2.16 3.82 8.42
CA TYR A 75 1.75 2.48 8.02
C TYR A 75 1.42 2.47 6.53
N TYR A 76 1.44 1.29 5.94
CA TYR A 76 1.58 1.12 4.50
C TYR A 76 0.40 0.35 3.94
N LEU A 77 -0.35 1.00 3.06
CA LEU A 77 -1.36 0.37 2.22
C LEU A 77 -0.68 -0.12 0.95
N SER A 78 -0.77 -1.42 0.67
CA SER A 78 -0.17 -2.02 -0.53
C SER A 78 -1.26 -2.48 -1.48
N PHE A 79 -1.08 -2.22 -2.77
CA PHE A 79 -1.99 -2.68 -3.82
C PHE A 79 -1.53 -4.00 -4.43
N ILE A 80 -2.47 -4.68 -5.10
CA ILE A 80 -2.16 -5.89 -5.86
C ILE A 80 -1.34 -5.51 -7.10
N ARG A 81 -0.17 -6.14 -7.25
CA ARG A 81 0.68 -6.03 -8.44
C ARG A 81 0.58 -7.30 -9.27
N PHE A 82 0.72 -7.16 -10.58
CA PHE A 82 0.80 -8.28 -11.51
C PHE A 82 2.10 -8.19 -12.31
N ASP A 83 2.80 -9.32 -12.41
CA ASP A 83 3.93 -9.50 -13.31
C ASP A 83 3.64 -10.69 -14.23
N ASN A 84 3.75 -10.51 -15.54
CA ASN A 84 3.44 -11.55 -16.55
C ASN A 84 2.06 -12.22 -16.41
N GLY A 85 1.08 -11.53 -15.80
CA GLY A 85 -0.27 -12.05 -15.56
C GLY A 85 -0.41 -12.86 -14.25
N GLU A 86 0.65 -12.97 -13.47
CA GLU A 86 0.66 -13.58 -12.14
C GLU A 86 0.65 -12.50 -11.06
N GLU A 87 -0.18 -12.68 -10.04
CA GLU A 87 -0.23 -11.78 -8.89
C GLU A 87 1.05 -11.94 -8.06
N LEU A 88 1.75 -10.83 -7.79
CA LEU A 88 2.94 -10.86 -6.97
C LEU A 88 2.57 -11.07 -5.50
N ASP A 89 3.24 -12.03 -4.85
CA ASP A 89 3.18 -12.21 -3.41
C ASP A 89 4.38 -11.50 -2.75
N PRO A 90 4.15 -10.51 -1.88
CA PRO A 90 5.22 -9.73 -1.26
C PRO A 90 6.09 -10.54 -0.28
N ARG A 91 5.68 -11.74 0.13
CA ARG A 91 6.48 -12.63 1.00
C ARG A 91 7.48 -13.46 0.20
N VAL A 92 7.22 -13.62 -1.10
CA VAL A 92 8.17 -14.20 -2.03
C VAL A 92 8.98 -13.01 -2.54
N GLY A 93 10.00 -12.62 -1.76
CA GLY A 93 10.95 -11.60 -2.22
C GLY A 93 11.45 -11.95 -3.63
N THR A 94 11.86 -10.95 -4.40
CA THR A 94 12.42 -11.10 -5.75
C THR A 94 13.78 -11.82 -5.72
N VAL A 95 13.78 -13.07 -5.30
CA VAL A 95 14.91 -13.97 -5.45
C VAL A 95 14.76 -14.55 -6.85
N ASP A 96 15.65 -14.14 -7.76
CA ASP A 96 15.91 -14.85 -9.01
C ASP A 96 16.41 -16.26 -8.62
N VAL A 97 15.49 -17.17 -8.35
CA VAL A 97 15.81 -18.58 -8.14
C VAL A 97 16.00 -19.20 -9.50
N ASN A 98 17.20 -19.02 -10.05
CA ASN A 98 17.67 -19.82 -11.16
C ASN A 98 17.75 -21.28 -10.70
N PHE A 99 16.70 -22.06 -10.96
CA PHE A 99 16.69 -23.50 -10.71
C PHE A 99 17.53 -24.24 -11.78
N ASP A 100 18.84 -23.98 -11.81
CA ASP A 100 19.81 -24.84 -12.52
C ASP A 100 20.10 -26.08 -11.66
N PHE A 101 19.12 -26.99 -11.57
CA PHE A 101 19.26 -28.28 -10.88
C PHE A 101 19.19 -29.47 -11.85
N LEU A 102 19.76 -29.32 -13.05
CA LEU A 102 20.04 -30.47 -13.93
C LEU A 102 21.46 -30.37 -14.49
N LYS A 103 22.41 -30.90 -13.73
CA LYS A 103 23.72 -31.33 -14.21
C LYS A 103 23.91 -32.82 -13.96
#